data_AF-A0A9P0GDU0-F1
#
_entry.id   AF-A0A9P0GDU0-F1
#
_cell.length_a   1.000
_cell.length_b   1.000
_cell.length_c   1.000
_cell.angle_alpha   90.00
_cell.angle_beta   90.00
_cell.angle_gamma   90.00
#
_symmetry.space_group_name_H-M   'P 1'
#
loop_
_entity.id
_entity.type
_entity.pdbx_description
1 polymer ?
#
loop_
_entity_poly.entity_id
_entity_poly.type
_entity_poly.pdbx_seq_one_letter_code
_entity_poly.pdbx_strand_id
1 'polypeptide(L)'
;MPHVEIIFMQLQTINTDPIKAKQNLKNFKNAMQKIRNEMDKIIEKIDSELLETEDELVPQKRRHYPRSHLSVSTNRKIEALEVCDSIIQHNRTRFTFTGYLIATVLFMKEHFIEYQKNFSDQLLSDTVTAY
;
A
#
# COMPACT_ATOMS: atom_id res chain seq x y z
N MET A 1 18.02 24.31 -19.01
CA MET A 1 16.93 23.85 -19.89
C MET A 1 15.62 24.30 -19.25
N PRO A 2 14.99 25.38 -19.73
CA PRO A 2 13.91 26.04 -19.00
C PRO A 2 12.69 25.13 -18.76
N HIS A 3 12.38 24.22 -19.69
CA HIS A 3 11.28 23.28 -19.51
C HIS A 3 11.52 22.23 -18.42
N VAL A 4 12.76 21.81 -18.21
CA VAL A 4 13.13 20.87 -17.13
C VAL A 4 13.02 21.57 -15.77
N GLU A 5 13.43 22.84 -15.69
CA GLU A 5 13.29 23.67 -14.49
C GLU A 5 11.83 23.95 -14.14
N ILE A 6 10.98 24.21 -15.14
CA ILE A 6 9.54 24.42 -14.91
C ILE A 6 8.88 23.14 -14.38
N ILE A 7 9.18 21.98 -14.97
CA ILE A 7 8.66 20.69 -14.50
C ILE A 7 9.18 20.39 -13.09
N PHE A 8 10.46 20.64 -12.84
CA PHE A 8 11.06 20.45 -11.53
C PHE A 8 10.41 21.37 -10.48
N MET A 9 10.23 22.66 -10.78
CA MET A 9 9.50 23.58 -9.90
C MET A 9 8.06 23.16 -9.68
N GLN A 10 7.35 22.70 -10.73
CA GLN A 10 5.97 22.21 -10.58
C GLN A 10 5.88 20.94 -9.73
N LEU A 11 6.82 20.00 -9.89
CA LEU A 11 6.92 18.83 -9.02
C LEU A 11 7.28 19.22 -7.57
N GLN A 12 8.10 20.26 -7.39
CA GLN A 12 8.49 20.77 -6.08
C GLN A 12 7.38 21.59 -5.40
N THR A 13 6.45 22.18 -6.18
CA THR A 13 5.25 22.85 -5.65
C THR A 13 4.19 21.89 -5.11
N ILE A 14 4.35 20.57 -5.32
CA ILE A 14 3.53 19.58 -4.64
C ILE A 14 3.95 19.61 -3.17
N ASN A 15 3.26 20.46 -2.39
CA ASN A 15 3.34 20.56 -0.94
C ASN A 15 2.92 19.20 -0.36
N THR A 16 3.86 18.28 -0.32
CA THR A 16 3.65 16.93 0.18
C THR A 16 3.71 17.03 1.68
N ASP A 17 2.54 17.12 2.32
CA ASP A 17 2.42 17.10 3.77
C ASP A 17 3.08 15.82 4.31
N PRO A 18 4.23 15.96 5.01
CA PRO A 18 5.04 14.80 5.38
C PRO A 18 4.33 13.91 6.39
N ILE A 19 3.44 14.48 7.21
CA ILE A 19 2.64 13.76 8.20
C ILE A 19 1.59 12.91 7.46
N LYS A 20 0.87 13.52 6.51
CA LYS A 20 -0.11 12.78 5.67
C LYS A 20 0.57 11.72 4.81
N ALA A 21 1.73 12.01 4.23
CA ALA A 21 2.48 11.03 3.45
C ALA A 21 2.86 9.80 4.30
N LYS A 22 3.37 10.02 5.51
CA LYS A 22 3.70 8.95 6.46
C LYS A 22 2.46 8.14 6.86
N GLN A 23 1.34 8.82 7.14
CA GLN A 23 0.08 8.16 7.48
C GLN A 23 -0.47 7.33 6.31
N ASN A 24 -0.48 7.90 5.11
CA ASN A 24 -0.95 7.21 3.89
C ASN A 24 -0.10 5.97 3.59
N LEU A 25 1.23 6.07 3.75
CA LEU A 25 2.12 4.92 3.59
C LEU A 25 1.79 3.80 4.58
N LYS A 26 1.56 4.16 5.85
CA LYS A 26 1.17 3.21 6.91
C LYS A 26 -0.19 2.58 6.62
N ASN A 27 -1.18 3.38 6.23
CA ASN A 27 -2.53 2.92 5.91
C ASN A 27 -2.52 1.97 4.70
N PHE A 28 -1.78 2.34 3.65
CA PHE A 28 -1.60 1.49 2.48
C PHE A 28 -0.96 0.15 2.83
N LYS A 29 0.11 0.15 3.62
CA LYS A 29 0.76 -1.08 4.10
C LYS A 29 -0.21 -1.97 4.88
N ASN A 30 -0.99 -1.38 5.79
CA ASN A 30 -1.96 -2.11 6.59
C ASN A 30 -3.10 -2.68 5.74
N ALA A 31 -3.61 -1.90 4.78
CA ALA A 31 -4.66 -2.33 3.85
C ALA A 31 -4.19 -3.50 2.99
N MET A 32 -2.98 -3.42 2.42
CA MET A 32 -2.39 -4.49 1.63
C MET A 32 -2.18 -5.77 2.45
N GLN A 33 -1.71 -5.64 3.70
CA GLN A 33 -1.57 -6.80 4.59
C GLN A 33 -2.93 -7.42 4.94
N LYS A 34 -3.95 -6.59 5.14
CA LYS A 34 -5.32 -7.06 5.40
C LYS A 34 -5.87 -7.85 4.21
N ILE A 35 -5.75 -7.31 2.99
CA ILE A 35 -6.17 -8.01 1.76
C ILE A 35 -5.46 -9.35 1.63
N ARG A 36 -4.14 -9.37 1.85
CA ARG A 36 -3.36 -10.61 1.83
C ARG A 36 -3.86 -11.64 2.85
N ASN A 37 -4.17 -11.21 4.07
CA ASN A 37 -4.65 -12.12 5.12
C ASN A 37 -6.09 -12.59 4.88
N GLU A 38 -6.91 -11.80 4.19
CA GLU A 38 -8.30 -12.12 3.86
C GLU A 38 -8.45 -12.85 2.52
N MET A 39 -7.34 -13.15 1.83
CA MET A 39 -7.33 -13.74 0.48
C MET A 39 -8.13 -15.05 0.40
N ASP A 40 -8.06 -15.88 1.45
CA ASP A 40 -8.83 -17.13 1.53
C ASP A 40 -10.34 -16.89 1.41
N LYS A 41 -10.86 -15.89 2.14
CA LYS A 41 -12.28 -15.54 2.13
C LYS A 41 -12.71 -14.92 0.80
N ILE A 42 -11.81 -14.20 0.14
CA ILE A 42 -12.09 -13.57 -1.16
C ILE A 42 -12.25 -14.66 -2.22
N ILE A 43 -11.39 -15.67 -2.21
CA ILE A 43 -11.44 -16.77 -3.18
C ILE A 43 -12.63 -17.68 -2.93
N GLU A 44 -12.95 -17.99 -1.66
CA GLU A 44 -14.16 -18.73 -1.33
C GLU A 44 -15.44 -18.03 -1.83
N LYS A 45 -15.50 -16.70 -1.75
CA LYS A 45 -16.63 -15.92 -2.30
C LYS A 45 -16.70 -15.99 -3.83
N ILE A 46 -15.57 -15.80 -4.51
CA ILE A 46 -15.50 -15.87 -5.98
C ILE A 46 -15.90 -17.26 -6.47
N ASP A 47 -15.40 -18.32 -5.82
CA ASP A 47 -15.75 -19.69 -6.16
C ASP A 47 -17.26 -19.96 -5.91
N SER A 48 -17.84 -19.39 -4.86
CA SER A 48 -19.29 -19.50 -4.58
C SER A 48 -20.16 -18.77 -5.61
N GLU A 49 -19.80 -17.52 -5.96
CA GLU A 49 -20.51 -16.72 -6.97
C GLU A 49 -20.48 -17.39 -8.37
N LEU A 50 -19.36 -18.00 -8.73
CA LEU A 50 -19.25 -18.74 -10.00
C LEU A 50 -20.15 -19.98 -10.03
N LEU A 51 -20.24 -20.72 -8.91
CA LEU A 51 -21.11 -21.89 -8.80
C LEU A 51 -22.60 -21.54 -8.89
N GLU A 52 -23.02 -20.40 -8.34
CA GLU A 52 -24.39 -19.90 -8.44
C GLU A 52 -24.80 -19.59 -9.89
N THR A 53 -23.87 -19.07 -10.71
CA THR A 53 -24.15 -18.79 -12.13
C THR A 53 -24.24 -20.04 -13.02
N GLU A 54 -23.61 -21.15 -12.63
CA GLU A 54 -23.68 -22.42 -13.38
C GLU A 54 -24.95 -23.24 -13.06
N ASP A 55 -25.59 -23.00 -11.92
CA ASP A 55 -26.77 -23.75 -11.47
C ASP A 55 -28.08 -23.40 -12.18
N GLU A 56 -28.18 -22.24 -12.85
CA GLU A 56 -29.39 -21.88 -13.60
C GLU A 56 -29.54 -22.60 -14.95
N LEU A 57 -28.53 -23.33 -15.45
CA LEU A 57 -28.52 -23.83 -16.83
C LEU A 57 -28.56 -25.36 -17.04
N VAL A 58 -28.43 -26.24 -16.03
CA VAL A 58 -28.38 -27.70 -16.30
C VAL A 58 -29.05 -28.59 -15.23
N PRO A 59 -29.96 -29.53 -15.60
CA PRO A 59 -30.60 -30.46 -14.67
C PRO A 59 -29.61 -31.47 -14.07
N GLN A 60 -29.74 -31.68 -12.76
CA GLN A 60 -28.93 -32.57 -11.92
C GLN A 60 -28.68 -33.98 -12.50
N LYS A 61 -27.44 -34.24 -12.94
CA LYS A 61 -26.84 -35.59 -12.92
C LYS A 61 -25.48 -35.49 -12.25
N ARG A 62 -25.34 -36.19 -11.12
CA ARG A 62 -24.13 -36.46 -10.30
C ARG A 62 -22.87 -35.76 -10.82
N ARG A 63 -22.65 -34.51 -10.37
CA ARG A 63 -21.48 -33.71 -10.74
C ARG A 63 -20.21 -34.33 -10.15
N HIS A 64 -19.41 -34.93 -11.00
CA HIS A 64 -18.00 -35.16 -10.71
C HIS A 64 -17.35 -33.77 -10.76
N TYR A 65 -17.18 -33.12 -9.59
CA TYR A 65 -16.50 -31.82 -9.52
C TYR A 65 -15.13 -31.98 -10.18
N PRO A 66 -14.84 -31.27 -11.29
CA PRO A 66 -13.61 -31.51 -12.00
C PRO A 66 -12.48 -31.00 -11.12
N ARG A 67 -11.54 -31.89 -10.79
CA ARG A 67 -10.24 -31.60 -10.15
C ARG A 67 -9.56 -30.34 -10.72
N SER A 68 -9.89 -30.01 -11.97
CA SER A 68 -9.54 -28.78 -12.69
C SER A 68 -9.96 -27.49 -11.97
N HIS A 69 -11.21 -27.36 -11.49
CA HIS A 69 -11.67 -26.10 -10.88
C HIS A 69 -10.96 -25.79 -9.56
N LEU A 70 -10.75 -26.82 -8.72
CA LEU A 70 -9.95 -26.71 -7.51
C LEU A 70 -8.52 -26.28 -7.82
N SER A 71 -7.93 -26.81 -8.91
CA SER A 71 -6.59 -26.42 -9.36
C SER A 71 -6.51 -24.98 -9.88
N VAL A 72 -7.58 -24.50 -10.52
CA VAL A 72 -7.67 -23.12 -11.02
C VAL A 72 -7.82 -22.13 -9.87
N SER A 73 -8.66 -22.40 -8.87
CA SER A 73 -8.79 -21.50 -7.72
C SER A 73 -7.53 -21.49 -6.84
N THR A 74 -6.84 -22.63 -6.70
CA THR A 74 -5.52 -22.65 -6.05
C THR A 74 -4.46 -21.88 -6.82
N ASN A 75 -4.45 -21.93 -8.15
CA ASN A 75 -3.50 -21.17 -8.95
C ASN A 75 -3.78 -19.66 -8.86
N ARG A 76 -5.05 -19.25 -8.98
CA ARG A 76 -5.47 -17.84 -8.79
C ARG A 76 -5.08 -17.32 -7.40
N LYS A 77 -5.18 -18.16 -6.36
CA LYS A 77 -4.72 -17.83 -5.02
C LYS A 77 -3.24 -17.53 -4.97
N ILE A 78 -2.43 -18.43 -5.52
CA ILE A 78 -0.98 -18.30 -5.52
C ILE A 78 -0.58 -17.03 -6.26
N GLU A 79 -1.13 -16.80 -7.45
CA GLU A 79 -0.89 -15.59 -8.25
C GLU A 79 -1.26 -14.30 -7.49
N ALA A 80 -2.45 -14.27 -6.87
CA ALA A 80 -2.91 -13.10 -6.12
C ALA A 80 -2.03 -12.83 -4.88
N LEU A 81 -1.56 -13.88 -4.20
CA LEU A 81 -0.63 -13.77 -3.08
C LEU A 81 0.74 -13.24 -3.54
N GLU A 82 1.27 -13.72 -4.67
CA GLU A 82 2.52 -13.22 -5.25
C GLU A 82 2.43 -11.74 -5.61
N VAL A 83 1.31 -11.31 -6.21
CA VAL A 83 1.07 -9.89 -6.50
C VAL A 83 1.04 -9.06 -5.21
N CYS A 84 0.34 -9.52 -4.17
CA CYS A 84 0.31 -8.84 -2.88
C CYS A 84 1.71 -8.75 -2.25
N ASP A 85 2.50 -9.82 -2.29
CA ASP A 85 3.87 -9.85 -1.78
C ASP A 85 4.77 -8.87 -2.53
N SER A 86 4.67 -8.87 -3.86
CA SER A 86 5.43 -7.97 -4.71
C SER A 86 5.12 -6.50 -4.39
N ILE A 87 3.84 -6.13 -4.25
CA ILE A 87 3.44 -4.77 -3.88
C ILE A 87 3.94 -4.40 -2.48
N ILE A 88 3.82 -5.30 -1.51
CA ILE A 88 4.32 -5.08 -0.14
C ILE A 88 5.84 -4.88 -0.16
N GLN A 89 6.57 -5.69 -0.92
CA GLN A 89 8.02 -5.61 -1.05
C GLN A 89 8.46 -4.33 -1.76
N HIS A 90 7.75 -3.91 -2.82
CA HIS A 90 8.00 -2.65 -3.50
C HIS A 90 7.73 -1.45 -2.60
N ASN A 91 6.66 -1.49 -1.80
CA ASN A 91 6.38 -0.44 -0.83
C ASN A 91 7.52 -0.33 0.19
N ARG A 92 7.98 -1.47 0.73
CA ARG A 92 9.11 -1.50 1.66
C ARG A 92 10.36 -0.92 1.02
N THR A 93 10.76 -1.41 -0.15
CA THR A 93 12.02 -1.02 -0.81
C THR A 93 12.01 0.45 -1.24
N ARG A 94 10.96 0.91 -1.92
CA ARG A 94 10.89 2.28 -2.47
C ARG A 94 10.67 3.36 -1.41
N PHE A 95 10.01 3.02 -0.31
CA PHE A 95 9.73 3.94 0.78
C PHE A 95 10.45 3.53 2.07
N THR A 96 11.58 2.82 1.97
CA THR A 96 12.44 2.47 3.12
C THR A 96 12.98 3.72 3.78
N PHE A 97 13.47 4.66 2.95
CA PHE A 97 14.04 5.90 3.45
C PHE A 97 12.96 6.97 3.57
N THR A 98 12.41 7.10 4.77
CA THR A 98 11.50 8.20 5.15
C THR A 98 12.19 9.28 5.97
N GLY A 99 13.53 9.27 6.06
CA GLY A 99 14.32 10.24 6.85
C GLY A 99 14.04 11.69 6.43
N TYR A 100 13.85 11.91 5.13
CA TYR A 100 13.47 13.21 4.60
C TYR A 100 12.17 13.75 5.18
N LEU A 101 11.19 12.90 5.52
CA LEU A 101 9.93 13.35 6.12
C LEU A 101 10.16 14.01 7.49
N ILE A 102 11.12 13.52 8.27
CA ILE A 102 11.48 14.05 9.59
C ILE A 102 12.15 15.42 9.43
N ALA A 103 13.11 15.53 8.52
CA ALA A 103 13.72 16.81 8.17
C ALA A 103 12.69 17.82 7.65
N THR A 104 11.73 17.37 6.84
CA THR A 104 10.68 18.25 6.32
C THR A 104 9.84 18.82 7.45
N VAL A 105 9.45 18.00 8.44
CA VAL A 105 8.72 18.45 9.63
C VAL A 105 9.51 19.49 10.42
N LEU A 106 10.83 19.29 10.60
CA LEU A 106 11.71 20.24 11.28
C LEU A 106 11.75 21.62 10.59
N PHE A 107 11.57 21.68 9.27
CA PHE A 107 11.60 22.93 8.49
C PHE A 107 10.20 23.46 8.13
N MET A 108 9.12 22.87 8.65
CA MET A 108 7.76 23.38 8.43
C MET A 108 7.56 24.71 9.15
N LYS A 109 7.21 25.74 8.38
CA LYS A 109 7.00 27.11 8.87
C LYS A 109 5.96 27.16 10.00
N GLU A 110 4.94 26.32 9.92
CA GLU A 110 3.85 26.24 10.90
C GLU A 110 4.38 25.93 12.31
N HIS A 111 5.41 25.09 12.41
CA HIS A 111 6.00 24.69 13.69
C HIS A 111 7.03 25.68 14.25
N PHE A 112 7.50 26.67 13.48
CA PHE A 112 8.55 27.60 13.94
C PHE A 112 8.09 28.46 15.12
N ILE A 113 6.81 28.82 15.17
CA ILE A 113 6.22 29.56 16.30
C ILE A 113 6.20 28.70 17.56
N GLU A 114 5.98 27.39 17.40
CA GLU A 114 5.96 26.42 18.51
C GLU A 114 7.38 26.13 19.00
N TYR A 115 8.35 26.03 18.09
CA TYR A 115 9.77 25.82 18.39
C TYR A 115 10.38 26.94 19.24
N GLN A 116 9.94 28.18 19.03
CA GLN A 116 10.39 29.29 19.88
C GLN A 116 10.00 29.10 21.36
N LYS A 117 8.89 28.40 21.62
CA LYS A 117 8.39 28.13 22.98
C LYS A 117 8.96 26.84 23.53
N ASN A 118 8.87 25.75 22.76
CA ASN A 118 9.34 24.42 23.12
C ASN A 118 9.87 23.72 21.86
N PHE A 119 11.19 23.72 21.69
CA PHE A 119 11.83 22.94 20.63
C PHE A 119 11.96 21.47 21.04
N SER A 120 11.72 20.55 20.10
CA SER A 120 11.86 19.12 20.35
C SER A 120 13.28 18.66 20.04
N ASP A 121 14.10 18.50 21.07
CA ASP A 121 15.46 17.94 20.93
C ASP A 121 15.44 16.54 20.32
N GLN A 122 14.38 15.77 20.59
CA GLN A 122 14.20 14.45 20.01
C GLN A 122 13.99 14.51 18.50
N LEU A 123 13.23 15.49 18.00
CA LEU A 123 13.03 15.67 16.56
C LEU A 123 14.33 16.05 15.83
N LEU A 124 15.16 16.88 16.47
CA LEU A 124 16.48 17.23 15.95
C LEU A 124 17.42 16.01 15.97
N SER A 125 17.47 15.29 17.07
CA SER A 125 18.28 14.06 17.20
C SER A 125 17.88 13.01 16.16
N ASP A 126 16.58 12.78 15.96
CA ASP A 126 16.06 11.86 14.96
C ASP A 126 16.43 12.31 13.54
N THR A 127 16.45 13.63 13.28
CA THR A 127 16.88 14.19 12.00
C THR A 127 18.38 13.98 11.76
N VAL A 128 19.22 14.25 12.77
CA VAL A 128 20.68 14.04 12.69
C VAL A 128 21.02 12.56 12.55
N THR A 129 20.25 11.66 13.15
CA THR A 129 20.48 10.22 13.02
C THR A 129 20.09 9.69 11.64
N ALA A 130 19.17 10.37 10.95
CA ALA A 130 18.68 9.97 9.64
C ALA A 130 19.59 10.38 8.45
N TYR A 131 20.61 11.22 8.69
CA TYR A 131 21.50 11.80 7.67
C TYR A 131 22.97 11.71 8.08
#